data_AF-A0A1S2LIP2-F1
#
_entry.id   AF-A0A1S2LIP2-F1
#
_cell.length_a   1.000
_cell.length_b   1.000
_cell.length_c   1.000
_cell.angle_alpha   90.00
_cell.angle_beta   90.00
_cell.angle_gamma   90.00
#
_symmetry.space_group_name_H-M   'P 1'
#
loop_
_entity.id
_entity.type
_entity.pdbx_description
1 polymer ?
#
loop_
_entity_poly.entity_id
_entity_poly.type
_entity_poly.pdbx_seq_one_letter_code
_entity_poly.pdbx_strand_id
1 'polypeptide(L)'
;MEKTLTPKGFLILPRYEIPNVMDKMIFTLLLEKANFIDSAQCIRGELIISTEKFAKETGWTYAQVRGALTRLSKLDLITKIAMPRKKGLRITICNYSYYQDLRNYKINASILNNQENNDEGDTENMEENKHQVFDTSMKSIVTRPMNNDENKQVTISKVNKKDNEKHNTITKYLNEIIVHHLKDKKEKILSDFLELALSSDFIIQNDEQTSTFAEYIKQFNSPVAQLEQNKLNKYLNCIRKSRSSEKINLSKILIFFTDVEKYKMSDIDKAISIHIAHHCFKNEAYTKGILENIRVASDTDNHSINVTEHKIPENIRAREERLRAKGFLSNLQDVVVDY
;
A
#
# COMPACT_ATOMS: atom_id res chain seq x y z
N MET A 1 41.14 -29.29 5.89
CA MET A 1 39.83 -29.73 5.36
C MET A 1 39.25 -28.59 4.54
N GLU A 2 39.29 -28.70 3.23
CA GLU A 2 38.61 -27.74 2.35
C GLU A 2 37.11 -27.85 2.55
N LYS A 3 36.47 -26.77 3.00
CA LYS A 3 35.00 -26.70 3.06
C LYS A 3 34.51 -26.60 1.63
N THR A 4 33.96 -27.68 1.09
CA THR A 4 33.23 -27.66 -0.18
C THR A 4 32.07 -26.68 -0.06
N LEU A 5 32.11 -25.59 -0.85
CA LEU A 5 31.05 -24.58 -0.89
C LEU A 5 29.85 -25.16 -1.62
N THR A 6 28.82 -25.58 -0.89
CA THR A 6 27.54 -25.99 -1.48
C THR A 6 26.64 -24.76 -1.64
N PRO A 7 26.18 -24.42 -2.85
CA PRO A 7 25.27 -23.29 -3.06
C PRO A 7 23.94 -23.55 -2.35
N LYS A 8 23.43 -22.56 -1.61
CA LYS A 8 22.20 -22.68 -0.81
C LYS A 8 20.95 -22.09 -1.47
N GLY A 9 21.04 -21.69 -2.74
CA GLY A 9 19.93 -21.10 -3.50
C GLY A 9 20.42 -20.18 -4.60
N PHE A 10 19.49 -19.39 -5.15
CA PHE A 10 19.76 -18.34 -6.12
C PHE A 10 19.27 -17.00 -5.55
N LEU A 11 19.94 -15.92 -5.96
CA LEU A 11 19.55 -14.55 -5.69
C LEU A 11 19.20 -13.90 -7.02
N ILE A 12 18.03 -13.28 -7.10
CA ILE A 12 17.64 -12.47 -8.26
C ILE A 12 18.03 -11.02 -7.97
N LEU A 13 18.90 -10.48 -8.82
CA LEU A 13 19.31 -9.08 -8.73
C LEU A 13 18.42 -8.23 -9.66
N PRO A 14 17.58 -7.32 -9.14
CA PRO A 14 16.78 -6.44 -9.98
C PRO A 14 17.67 -5.45 -10.74
N ARG A 15 17.29 -5.15 -12.00
CA ARG A 15 18.01 -4.25 -12.91
C ARG A 15 17.65 -2.78 -12.63
N TYR A 16 18.08 -2.26 -11.49
CA TYR A 16 17.89 -0.83 -11.18
C TYR A 16 18.98 0.05 -11.80
N GLU A 17 18.55 1.19 -12.31
CA GLU A 17 19.42 2.31 -12.69
C GLU A 17 19.81 3.12 -11.44
N ILE A 18 20.75 2.57 -10.67
CA ILE A 18 21.37 3.30 -9.56
C ILE A 18 22.56 4.08 -10.14
N PRO A 19 22.51 5.42 -10.15
CA PRO A 19 23.51 6.22 -10.86
C PRO A 19 24.90 6.09 -10.25
N ASN A 20 24.97 5.90 -8.93
CA ASN A 20 26.24 5.73 -8.22
C ASN A 20 26.61 4.24 -8.13
N VAL A 21 27.75 3.87 -8.71
CA VAL A 21 28.27 2.49 -8.73
C VAL A 21 28.43 1.92 -7.32
N MET A 22 28.93 2.72 -6.37
CA MET A 22 29.13 2.28 -4.99
C MET A 22 27.80 2.03 -4.28
N ASP A 23 26.78 2.87 -4.53
CA ASP A 23 25.44 2.63 -4.01
C ASP A 23 24.84 1.34 -4.58
N LYS A 24 25.06 1.07 -5.87
CA LYS A 24 24.65 -0.18 -6.53
C LYS A 24 25.32 -1.41 -5.91
N MET A 25 26.62 -1.33 -5.64
CA MET A 25 27.36 -2.42 -5.00
C MET A 25 26.89 -2.65 -3.57
N ILE A 26 26.71 -1.59 -2.78
CA ILE A 26 26.16 -1.70 -1.42
C ILE A 26 24.77 -2.32 -1.46
N PHE A 27 23.88 -1.85 -2.33
CA PHE A 27 22.54 -2.40 -2.46
C PHE A 27 22.56 -3.89 -2.79
N THR A 28 23.39 -4.30 -3.76
CA THR A 28 23.55 -5.71 -4.15
C THR A 28 24.00 -6.57 -2.97
N LEU A 29 24.98 -6.10 -2.20
CA LEU A 29 25.49 -6.82 -1.03
C LEU A 29 24.45 -6.89 0.10
N LEU A 30 23.68 -5.82 0.32
CA LEU A 30 22.59 -5.83 1.30
C LEU A 30 21.49 -6.81 0.88
N LEU A 31 21.17 -6.88 -0.40
CA LEU A 31 20.20 -7.80 -0.97
C LEU A 31 20.64 -9.26 -0.78
N GLU A 32 21.91 -9.55 -1.02
CA GLU A 32 22.50 -10.88 -0.80
C GLU A 32 22.50 -11.29 0.68
N LYS A 33 22.82 -10.35 1.58
CA LYS A 33 22.88 -10.59 3.04
C LYS A 33 21.52 -10.58 3.72
N ALA A 34 20.47 -10.09 3.05
CA ALA A 34 19.12 -10.07 3.59
C ALA A 34 18.60 -11.49 3.82
N ASN A 35 17.78 -11.66 4.86
CA ASN A 35 17.17 -12.93 5.17
C ASN A 35 16.28 -13.41 4.02
N PHE A 36 16.56 -14.59 3.48
CA PHE A 36 15.67 -15.24 2.51
C PHE A 36 14.46 -15.90 3.17
N ILE A 37 14.61 -16.35 4.42
CA ILE A 37 13.58 -16.98 5.25
C ILE A 37 13.57 -16.25 6.59
N ASP A 38 12.39 -16.14 7.20
CA ASP A 38 12.24 -15.55 8.53
C ASP A 38 13.16 -16.22 9.56
N SER A 39 13.76 -15.40 10.42
CA SER A 39 14.55 -15.84 11.56
C SER A 39 14.06 -15.15 12.82
N ALA A 40 14.56 -15.59 13.99
CA ALA A 40 14.17 -15.03 15.28
C ALA A 40 14.43 -13.52 15.42
N GLN A 41 15.31 -12.93 14.59
CA GLN A 41 15.74 -11.53 14.73
C GLN A 41 15.37 -10.64 13.53
N CYS A 42 15.13 -11.25 12.36
CA CYS A 42 14.86 -10.58 11.09
C CYS A 42 13.85 -11.40 10.30
N ILE A 43 12.84 -10.73 9.75
CA ILE A 43 11.94 -11.37 8.77
C ILE A 43 12.59 -11.39 7.38
N ARG A 44 11.98 -12.09 6.43
CA ARG A 44 12.40 -12.15 5.03
C ARG A 44 12.56 -10.74 4.46
N GLY A 45 13.70 -10.49 3.82
CA GLY A 45 14.09 -9.18 3.27
C GLY A 45 14.74 -8.22 4.27
N GLU A 46 14.91 -8.62 5.53
CA GLU A 46 15.61 -7.81 6.53
C GLU A 46 17.01 -8.33 6.85
N LEU A 47 17.87 -7.40 7.29
CA LEU A 47 19.16 -7.70 7.89
C LEU A 47 19.50 -6.71 8.99
N ILE A 48 20.30 -7.15 9.96
CA ILE A 48 20.87 -6.27 10.99
C ILE A 48 22.36 -6.14 10.73
N ILE A 49 22.83 -4.91 10.57
CA ILE A 49 24.24 -4.62 10.37
C ILE A 49 24.75 -3.62 11.41
N SER A 50 26.04 -3.69 11.74
CA SER A 50 26.76 -2.55 12.30
C SER A 50 27.42 -1.81 11.15
N THR A 51 27.13 -0.51 10.99
CA THR A 51 27.75 0.29 9.92
C THR A 51 29.28 0.30 10.00
N GLU A 52 29.86 0.23 11.20
CA GLU A 52 31.30 0.14 11.40
C GLU A 52 31.87 -1.22 10.95
N LYS A 53 31.20 -2.32 11.31
CA LYS A 53 31.62 -3.66 10.85
C LYS A 53 31.45 -3.81 9.35
N PHE A 54 30.32 -3.34 8.84
CA PHE A 54 30.02 -3.37 7.40
C PHE A 54 31.04 -2.57 6.59
N ALA A 55 31.43 -1.38 7.05
CA ALA A 55 32.50 -0.59 6.45
C ALA A 55 33.84 -1.34 6.41
N LYS A 56 34.19 -2.05 7.49
CA LYS A 56 35.39 -2.91 7.53
C LYS A 56 35.29 -4.10 6.56
N GLU A 57 34.13 -4.75 6.48
CA GLU A 57 33.89 -5.89 5.58
C GLU A 57 33.99 -5.48 4.10
N THR A 58 33.51 -4.29 3.75
CA THR A 58 33.50 -3.83 2.36
C THR A 58 34.74 -3.05 1.95
N GLY A 59 35.61 -2.68 2.91
CA GLY A 59 36.78 -1.82 2.67
C GLY A 59 36.45 -0.36 2.38
N TRP A 60 35.20 0.07 2.59
CA TRP A 60 34.78 1.46 2.41
C TRP A 60 34.83 2.22 3.73
N THR A 61 34.98 3.54 3.66
CA THR A 61 34.91 4.37 4.87
C THR A 61 33.50 4.36 5.45
N TYR A 62 33.40 4.52 6.77
CA TYR A 62 32.12 4.66 7.46
C TYR A 62 31.23 5.76 6.84
N ALA A 63 31.83 6.89 6.46
CA ALA A 63 31.11 8.01 5.84
C ALA A 63 30.54 7.64 4.47
N GLN A 64 31.29 6.90 3.64
CA GLN A 64 30.81 6.43 2.34
C GLN A 64 29.62 5.47 2.50
N VAL A 65 29.74 4.47 3.38
CA VAL A 65 28.65 3.53 3.66
C VAL A 65 27.41 4.27 4.16
N ARG A 66 27.57 5.16 5.15
CA ARG A 66 26.44 5.93 5.69
C ARG A 66 25.78 6.82 4.63
N GLY A 67 26.58 7.44 3.76
CA GLY A 67 26.12 8.25 2.64
C GLY A 67 25.31 7.43 1.65
N ALA A 68 25.81 6.26 1.26
CA ALA A 68 25.12 5.33 0.36
C ALA A 68 23.81 4.84 0.94
N LEU A 69 23.80 4.37 2.20
CA LEU A 69 22.58 3.97 2.90
C LEU A 69 21.56 5.11 3.01
N THR A 70 21.99 6.37 2.93
CA THR A 70 21.08 7.53 2.93
C THR A 70 20.52 7.80 1.54
N ARG A 71 21.34 7.69 0.49
CA ARG A 71 20.87 7.82 -0.89
C ARG A 71 19.96 6.66 -1.30
N LEU A 72 20.31 5.42 -0.98
CA LEU A 72 19.48 4.25 -1.23
C LEU A 72 18.12 4.34 -0.52
N SER A 73 18.09 4.90 0.69
CA SER A 73 16.84 5.14 1.41
C SER A 73 16.01 6.27 0.81
N LYS A 74 16.63 7.28 0.18
CA LYS A 74 15.93 8.33 -0.57
C LYS A 74 15.38 7.84 -1.92
N LEU A 75 15.96 6.78 -2.47
CA LEU A 75 15.49 6.10 -3.68
C LEU A 75 14.43 5.03 -3.37
N ASP A 76 13.97 4.95 -2.11
CA ASP A 76 13.02 3.94 -1.63
C ASP A 76 13.42 2.48 -1.91
N LEU A 77 14.73 2.23 -2.09
CA LEU A 77 15.26 0.87 -2.29
C LEU A 77 15.44 0.13 -0.97
N ILE A 78 15.67 0.87 0.12
CA ILE A 78 15.80 0.32 1.47
C ILE A 78 15.10 1.23 2.49
N THR A 79 14.65 0.66 3.59
CA THR A 79 14.38 1.40 4.83
C THR A 79 15.38 1.01 5.90
N LYS A 80 15.59 1.90 6.89
CA LYS A 80 16.56 1.66 7.97
C LYS A 80 16.06 2.16 9.31
N ILE A 81 16.15 1.32 10.32
CA ILE A 81 15.72 1.59 11.69
C ILE A 81 16.87 1.33 12.64
N ALA A 82 17.19 2.31 13.49
CA ALA A 82 18.18 2.13 14.53
C ALA A 82 17.63 1.18 15.61
N MET A 83 18.37 0.11 15.90
CA MET A 83 17.94 -0.86 16.90
C MET A 83 18.18 -0.33 18.32
N PRO A 84 17.28 -0.65 19.27
CA PRO A 84 17.45 -0.25 20.66
C PRO A 84 18.74 -0.84 21.25
N ARG A 85 19.32 -0.14 22.23
CA ARG A 85 20.53 -0.57 22.96
C ARG A 85 21.77 -0.76 22.07
N LYS A 86 21.96 0.08 21.05
CA LYS A 86 23.15 0.07 20.16
C LYS A 86 23.40 -1.27 19.46
N LYS A 87 22.34 -2.05 19.20
CA LYS A 87 22.43 -3.36 18.53
C LYS A 87 22.67 -3.29 17.01
N GLY A 88 22.91 -2.09 16.48
CA GLY A 88 23.14 -1.85 15.06
C GLY A 88 21.95 -1.21 14.36
N LEU A 89 21.92 -1.36 13.04
CA LEU A 89 20.92 -0.84 12.14
C LEU A 89 20.18 -2.02 11.50
N ARG A 90 18.86 -2.07 11.69
CA ARG A 90 18.01 -2.95 10.90
C ARG A 90 17.76 -2.29 9.57
N ILE A 91 18.10 -2.98 8.50
CA ILE A 91 17.84 -2.58 7.12
C ILE A 91 16.77 -3.53 6.58
N THR A 92 15.78 -2.98 5.90
CA THR A 92 14.76 -3.74 5.18
C THR A 92 14.89 -3.39 3.70
N ILE A 93 15.06 -4.40 2.86
CA ILE A 93 15.06 -4.21 1.41
C ILE A 93 13.62 -4.04 0.94
N CYS A 94 13.30 -2.88 0.37
CA CYS A 94 11.96 -2.63 -0.15
C CYS A 94 11.67 -3.60 -1.31
N ASN A 95 10.49 -4.23 -1.30
CA ASN A 95 10.04 -5.20 -2.31
C ASN A 95 10.93 -6.45 -2.48
N TYR A 96 11.67 -6.86 -1.44
CA TYR A 96 12.53 -8.05 -1.48
C TYR A 96 11.83 -9.30 -2.02
N SER A 97 10.65 -9.62 -1.50
CA SER A 97 9.90 -10.80 -1.91
C SER A 97 9.50 -10.76 -3.38
N TYR A 98 9.15 -9.57 -3.88
CA TYR A 98 8.88 -9.37 -5.31
C TYR A 98 10.13 -9.64 -6.16
N TYR A 99 11.30 -9.16 -5.74
CA TYR A 99 12.54 -9.42 -6.47
C TYR A 99 12.90 -10.90 -6.51
N GLN A 100 12.67 -11.64 -5.42
CA GLN A 100 13.09 -13.03 -5.32
C GLN A 100 12.09 -14.03 -5.91
N ASP A 101 10.96 -13.57 -6.46
CA ASP A 101 9.96 -14.42 -7.09
C ASP A 101 10.12 -14.46 -8.62
N LEU A 102 10.51 -15.62 -9.14
CA LEU A 102 10.70 -15.86 -10.58
C LEU A 102 9.44 -15.63 -11.41
N ARG A 103 8.25 -15.74 -10.82
CA ARG A 103 6.98 -15.51 -11.52
C ARG A 103 6.88 -14.07 -12.04
N ASN A 104 7.53 -13.12 -11.37
CA ASN A 104 7.52 -11.71 -11.73
C ASN A 104 8.38 -11.38 -12.96
N TYR A 105 9.29 -12.29 -13.37
CA TYR A 105 10.21 -12.05 -14.49
C TYR A 105 9.79 -12.73 -15.79
N LYS A 106 8.93 -13.77 -15.73
CA LYS A 106 8.41 -14.46 -16.93
C LYS A 106 7.47 -13.60 -17.77
N ILE A 107 6.88 -12.56 -17.18
CA ILE A 107 5.87 -11.70 -17.83
C ILE A 107 6.52 -10.72 -18.83
N ASN A 108 7.78 -10.33 -18.64
CA ASN A 108 8.41 -9.27 -19.44
C ASN A 108 9.03 -9.76 -20.76
N ALA A 109 9.32 -11.05 -20.91
CA ALA A 109 9.84 -11.60 -22.18
C ALA A 109 8.76 -11.59 -23.28
N SER A 110 7.49 -11.83 -22.93
CA SER A 110 6.36 -11.73 -23.87
C SER A 110 5.96 -10.30 -24.19
N ILE A 111 6.27 -9.32 -23.33
CA ILE A 111 5.96 -7.90 -23.59
C ILE A 111 7.01 -7.28 -24.51
N LEU A 112 8.29 -7.67 -24.39
CA LEU A 112 9.35 -7.25 -25.33
C LEU A 112 9.12 -7.83 -26.74
N ASN A 113 8.61 -9.06 -26.86
CA ASN A 113 8.31 -9.66 -28.17
C ASN A 113 7.08 -9.07 -28.86
N ASN A 114 6.22 -8.34 -28.14
CA ASN A 114 5.02 -7.70 -28.70
C ASN A 114 5.22 -6.22 -29.06
N GLN A 115 6.42 -5.66 -28.84
CA GLN A 115 6.74 -4.27 -29.23
C GLN A 115 7.55 -4.15 -30.52
N GLU A 116 7.93 -5.26 -31.18
CA GLU A 116 8.61 -5.24 -32.49
C GLU A 116 7.73 -5.69 -33.68
N ASN A 117 6.49 -6.14 -33.47
CA ASN A 117 5.62 -6.57 -34.57
C ASN A 117 4.34 -5.73 -34.62
N ASN A 118 4.46 -4.54 -35.20
CA ASN A 118 3.36 -3.84 -35.86
C ASN A 118 3.95 -2.95 -36.96
N ASP A 119 4.51 -3.60 -37.97
CA ASP A 119 4.44 -3.11 -39.35
C ASP A 119 4.35 -4.33 -40.28
N GLU A 120 3.25 -4.33 -41.03
CA GLU A 120 2.98 -5.02 -42.31
C GLU A 120 3.12 -6.56 -42.44
N GLY A 121 1.98 -7.19 -42.78
CA GLY A 121 1.91 -8.09 -43.95
C GLY A 121 2.14 -9.59 -43.73
N ASP A 122 1.19 -10.38 -44.26
CA ASP A 122 1.15 -11.84 -44.32
C ASP A 122 2.47 -12.51 -44.76
N THR A 123 2.89 -13.61 -44.10
CA THR A 123 2.97 -14.98 -44.66
C THR A 123 3.63 -15.99 -43.71
N GLU A 124 3.19 -17.25 -43.83
CA GLU A 124 3.64 -18.47 -43.16
C GLU A 124 5.12 -18.81 -43.41
N ASN A 125 5.86 -19.28 -42.39
CA ASN A 125 6.51 -20.60 -42.32
C ASN A 125 7.60 -20.72 -41.22
N MET A 126 7.83 -21.98 -40.84
CA MET A 126 8.78 -22.52 -39.86
C MET A 126 10.25 -22.10 -40.07
N GLU A 127 11.03 -21.96 -38.99
CA GLU A 127 12.19 -22.83 -38.64
C GLU A 127 13.17 -22.20 -37.63
N GLU A 128 13.87 -23.10 -36.94
CA GLU A 128 14.92 -22.92 -35.93
C GLU A 128 16.15 -22.13 -36.41
N ASN A 129 16.75 -21.28 -35.57
CA ASN A 129 18.13 -21.44 -35.05
C ASN A 129 18.75 -20.19 -34.37
N LYS A 130 19.44 -20.49 -33.26
CA LYS A 130 20.76 -20.02 -32.79
C LYS A 130 21.10 -18.53 -32.58
N HIS A 131 21.69 -18.34 -31.40
CA HIS A 131 22.62 -17.28 -30.99
C HIS A 131 23.33 -16.54 -32.12
N GLN A 132 23.31 -15.20 -32.05
CA GLN A 132 24.44 -14.40 -32.50
C GLN A 132 24.74 -13.24 -31.54
N VAL A 133 25.95 -13.32 -31.02
CA VAL A 133 26.70 -12.27 -30.34
C VAL A 133 26.96 -11.15 -31.34
N PHE A 134 26.65 -9.90 -30.98
CA PHE A 134 27.29 -8.74 -31.58
C PHE A 134 27.77 -7.78 -30.49
N ASP A 135 29.08 -7.87 -30.28
CA ASP A 135 29.94 -6.82 -29.75
C ASP A 135 30.20 -5.84 -30.90
N THR A 136 30.15 -4.51 -30.65
CA THR A 136 31.00 -3.47 -31.29
C THR A 136 30.57 -2.05 -30.88
N SER A 137 31.41 -1.46 -30.04
CA SER A 137 31.95 -0.08 -29.99
C SER A 137 31.11 1.17 -30.33
N MET A 138 31.24 2.14 -29.43
CA MET A 138 30.96 3.58 -29.56
C MET A 138 31.46 4.25 -30.86
N LYS A 139 30.72 5.29 -31.32
CA LYS A 139 31.27 6.65 -31.49
C LYS A 139 30.16 7.71 -31.63
N SER A 140 30.32 8.76 -30.84
CA SER A 140 29.68 10.08 -30.91
C SER A 140 29.91 10.79 -32.25
N ILE A 141 29.02 11.71 -32.64
CA ILE A 141 29.34 13.11 -33.01
C ILE A 141 28.05 13.93 -33.08
N VAL A 142 28.09 15.08 -32.42
CA VAL A 142 27.15 16.21 -32.47
C VAL A 142 27.59 17.14 -33.60
N THR A 143 26.67 17.62 -34.44
CA THR A 143 26.48 19.05 -34.80
C THR A 143 25.32 19.28 -35.79
N ARG A 144 24.41 20.19 -35.40
CA ARG A 144 23.59 21.09 -36.26
C ARG A 144 24.50 22.26 -36.75
N PRO A 145 24.14 23.15 -37.71
CA PRO A 145 22.80 23.76 -37.89
C PRO A 145 22.37 24.26 -39.31
N MET A 146 21.07 24.65 -39.40
CA MET A 146 20.45 25.77 -40.21
C MET A 146 20.52 25.70 -41.75
N ASN A 147 19.53 26.12 -42.56
CA ASN A 147 18.32 26.93 -42.39
C ASN A 147 17.41 26.81 -43.65
N ASN A 148 16.09 26.85 -43.43
CA ASN A 148 15.03 27.64 -44.08
C ASN A 148 14.93 27.82 -45.63
N ASP A 149 13.74 27.52 -46.19
CA ASP A 149 12.67 28.50 -46.51
C ASP A 149 11.52 27.76 -47.24
N GLU A 150 10.30 27.75 -46.67
CA GLU A 150 9.12 28.53 -47.10
C GLU A 150 8.25 27.79 -48.14
N ASN A 151 6.92 27.83 -48.18
CA ASN A 151 5.84 28.25 -47.29
C ASN A 151 4.55 27.89 -48.08
N LYS A 152 3.55 27.25 -47.48
CA LYS A 152 2.16 27.43 -47.93
C LYS A 152 1.19 27.17 -46.78
N GLN A 153 0.75 28.28 -46.22
CA GLN A 153 -0.25 28.42 -45.18
C GLN A 153 -1.64 27.98 -45.67
N VAL A 154 -2.35 27.27 -44.80
CA VAL A 154 -3.77 27.52 -44.53
C VAL A 154 -3.90 27.64 -43.01
N THR A 155 -4.27 28.84 -42.56
CA THR A 155 -4.51 29.19 -41.16
C THR A 155 -6.00 29.05 -40.89
N ILE A 156 -6.41 28.42 -39.78
CA ILE A 156 -7.43 28.90 -38.84
C ILE A 156 -7.27 28.12 -37.50
N SER A 157 -6.86 28.90 -36.50
CA SER A 157 -7.17 28.81 -35.06
C SER A 157 -6.66 27.63 -34.20
N LYS A 158 -5.50 27.88 -33.59
CA LYS A 158 -5.00 27.26 -32.36
C LYS A 158 -5.95 27.52 -31.18
N VAL A 159 -6.45 26.46 -30.55
CA VAL A 159 -6.65 26.39 -29.10
C VAL A 159 -5.97 25.09 -28.65
N ASN A 160 -5.06 25.23 -27.69
CA ASN A 160 -4.26 24.15 -27.13
C ASN A 160 -5.12 22.95 -26.70
N LYS A 161 -5.02 21.83 -27.43
CA LYS A 161 -5.27 20.51 -26.86
C LYS A 161 -3.92 19.89 -26.52
N LYS A 162 -3.45 20.26 -25.33
CA LYS A 162 -2.35 19.60 -24.64
C LYS A 162 -2.90 19.02 -23.34
N ASP A 163 -3.97 18.24 -23.46
CA ASP A 163 -4.63 17.59 -22.33
C ASP A 163 -4.88 16.11 -22.66
N ASN A 164 -4.52 15.29 -21.67
CA ASN A 164 -4.94 13.90 -21.42
C ASN A 164 -4.10 12.72 -21.96
N GLU A 165 -2.78 12.77 -21.84
CA GLU A 165 -1.96 11.56 -21.66
C GLU A 165 -1.35 11.47 -20.25
N LYS A 166 -2.17 11.76 -19.24
CA LYS A 166 -1.94 11.30 -17.86
C LYS A 166 -3.04 10.30 -17.54
N HIS A 167 -3.00 9.12 -18.17
CA HIS A 167 -3.70 7.99 -17.57
C HIS A 167 -3.09 7.76 -16.18
N ASN A 168 -3.90 8.09 -15.17
CA ASN A 168 -3.55 8.20 -13.76
C ASN A 168 -2.79 6.93 -13.30
N THR A 169 -1.61 7.11 -12.69
CA THR A 169 -0.71 6.02 -12.26
C THR A 169 -1.43 5.01 -11.37
N ILE A 170 -2.47 5.45 -10.64
CA ILE A 170 -3.33 4.58 -9.83
C ILE A 170 -4.21 3.68 -10.71
N THR A 171 -4.80 4.19 -11.79
CA THR A 171 -5.63 3.40 -12.72
C THR A 171 -4.79 2.33 -13.39
N LYS A 172 -3.56 2.67 -13.82
CA LYS A 172 -2.62 1.70 -14.39
C LYS A 172 -2.28 0.59 -13.38
N TYR A 173 -1.89 0.96 -12.17
CA TYR A 173 -1.56 0.00 -11.11
C TYR A 173 -2.74 -0.89 -10.71
N LEU A 174 -3.91 -0.30 -10.50
CA LEU A 174 -5.13 -1.01 -10.15
C LEU A 174 -5.55 -1.96 -11.28
N ASN A 175 -5.47 -1.53 -12.53
CA ASN A 175 -5.76 -2.39 -13.68
C ASN A 175 -4.74 -3.51 -13.84
N GLU A 176 -3.45 -3.25 -13.64
CA GLU A 176 -2.42 -4.29 -13.61
C GLU A 176 -2.74 -5.35 -12.56
N ILE A 177 -3.16 -4.95 -11.35
CA ILE A 177 -3.55 -5.91 -10.32
C ILE A 177 -4.75 -6.76 -10.73
N ILE A 178 -5.81 -6.14 -11.25
CA ILE A 178 -7.01 -6.89 -11.62
C ILE A 178 -6.73 -7.83 -12.79
N VAL A 179 -6.03 -7.35 -13.82
CA VAL A 179 -5.79 -8.11 -15.05
C VAL A 179 -4.80 -9.25 -14.81
N HIS A 180 -3.80 -9.08 -13.95
CA HIS A 180 -2.77 -10.09 -13.75
C HIS A 180 -3.03 -11.04 -12.57
N HIS A 181 -3.74 -10.59 -11.52
CA HIS A 181 -3.87 -11.38 -10.29
C HIS A 181 -5.30 -11.82 -9.96
N LEU A 182 -6.31 -11.13 -10.52
CA LEU A 182 -7.73 -11.38 -10.19
C LEU A 182 -8.59 -11.74 -11.41
N LYS A 183 -8.00 -11.83 -12.61
CA LYS A 183 -8.74 -12.08 -13.87
C LYS A 183 -9.37 -13.47 -13.93
N ASP A 184 -8.68 -14.49 -13.42
CA ASP A 184 -9.13 -15.88 -13.46
C ASP A 184 -9.93 -16.29 -12.21
N LYS A 185 -10.07 -15.38 -11.23
CA LYS A 185 -10.88 -15.63 -10.03
C LYS A 185 -12.35 -15.35 -10.34
N LYS A 186 -13.19 -16.38 -10.18
CA LYS A 186 -14.66 -16.26 -10.31
C LYS A 186 -15.25 -15.20 -9.39
N GLU A 187 -14.66 -15.00 -8.21
CA GLU A 187 -15.04 -13.95 -7.28
C GLU A 187 -13.81 -13.16 -6.84
N LYS A 188 -13.89 -11.84 -6.94
CA LYS A 188 -12.85 -10.93 -6.47
C LYS A 188 -13.14 -10.59 -5.00
N ILE A 189 -12.35 -11.12 -4.08
CA ILE A 189 -12.49 -10.87 -2.64
C ILE A 189 -11.47 -9.79 -2.22
N LEU A 190 -11.83 -8.90 -1.29
CA LEU A 190 -10.95 -7.82 -0.85
C LEU A 190 -9.66 -8.33 -0.19
N SER A 191 -9.68 -9.48 0.47
CA SER A 191 -8.51 -10.09 1.11
C SER A 191 -7.38 -10.41 0.11
N ASP A 192 -7.73 -10.88 -1.08
CA ASP A 192 -6.76 -11.16 -2.15
C ASP A 192 -6.08 -9.89 -2.64
N PHE A 193 -6.86 -8.80 -2.69
CA PHE A 193 -6.36 -7.50 -3.08
C PHE A 193 -5.52 -6.86 -1.96
N LEU A 194 -5.88 -7.10 -0.70
CA LEU A 194 -5.09 -6.65 0.44
C LEU A 194 -3.69 -7.25 0.44
N GLU A 195 -3.53 -8.55 0.17
CA GLU A 195 -2.21 -9.20 0.12
C GLU A 195 -1.27 -8.51 -0.89
N LEU A 196 -1.82 -8.16 -2.05
CA LEU A 196 -1.09 -7.43 -3.10
C LEU A 196 -0.80 -5.98 -2.68
N ALA A 197 -1.78 -5.29 -2.11
CA ALA A 197 -1.64 -3.90 -1.69
C ALA A 197 -0.71 -3.72 -0.49
N LEU A 198 -0.58 -4.73 0.39
CA LEU A 198 0.39 -4.74 1.50
C LEU A 198 1.83 -4.71 1.01
N SER A 199 2.09 -5.28 -0.17
CA SER A 199 3.40 -5.22 -0.83
C SER A 199 3.65 -3.90 -1.56
N SER A 200 2.73 -2.96 -1.47
CA SER A 200 2.71 -1.76 -2.30
C SER A 200 2.78 -0.47 -1.48
N ASP A 201 3.57 0.49 -1.95
CA ASP A 201 3.64 1.84 -1.38
C ASP A 201 2.64 2.79 -2.04
N PHE A 202 1.50 2.29 -2.52
CA PHE A 202 0.52 3.16 -3.17
C PHE A 202 -0.16 4.09 -2.17
N ILE A 203 -0.17 5.36 -2.52
CA ILE A 203 -0.72 6.44 -1.71
C ILE A 203 -1.80 7.17 -2.51
N ILE A 204 -2.98 7.31 -1.92
CA ILE A 204 -4.05 8.16 -2.40
C ILE A 204 -3.80 9.58 -1.88
N GLN A 205 -3.60 10.53 -2.79
CA GLN A 205 -3.16 11.90 -2.48
C GLN A 205 -4.13 12.98 -2.94
N ASN A 206 -5.06 12.66 -3.83
CA ASN A 206 -5.99 13.64 -4.41
C ASN A 206 -7.37 13.04 -4.67
N ASP A 207 -8.34 13.90 -4.99
CA ASP A 207 -9.75 13.52 -5.15
C ASP A 207 -9.98 12.61 -6.37
N GLU A 208 -9.17 12.74 -7.42
CA GLU A 208 -9.21 11.89 -8.61
C GLU A 208 -8.78 10.45 -8.29
N GLN A 209 -7.70 10.30 -7.54
CA GLN A 209 -7.22 9.00 -7.04
C GLN A 209 -8.21 8.38 -6.07
N THR A 210 -8.83 9.18 -5.20
CA THR A 210 -9.92 8.72 -4.33
C THR A 210 -11.07 8.16 -5.16
N SER A 211 -11.51 8.88 -6.19
CA SER A 211 -12.63 8.49 -7.04
C SER A 211 -12.33 7.21 -7.82
N THR A 212 -11.14 7.14 -8.41
CA THR A 212 -10.67 5.95 -9.14
C THR A 212 -10.61 4.73 -8.21
N PHE A 213 -10.08 4.89 -7.00
CA PHE A 213 -10.02 3.81 -6.03
C PHE A 213 -11.41 3.37 -5.57
N ALA A 214 -12.33 4.29 -5.35
CA ALA A 214 -13.70 3.96 -4.98
C ALA A 214 -14.40 3.15 -6.08
N GLU A 215 -14.28 3.57 -7.34
CA GLU A 215 -14.82 2.82 -8.50
C GLU A 215 -14.25 1.41 -8.57
N TYR A 216 -12.97 1.27 -8.22
CA TYR A 216 -12.30 -0.01 -8.20
C TYR A 216 -12.84 -0.94 -7.10
N ILE A 217 -13.10 -0.41 -5.91
CA ILE A 217 -13.70 -1.17 -4.80
C ILE A 217 -15.07 -1.75 -5.18
N LYS A 218 -15.83 -1.09 -6.06
CA LYS A 218 -17.13 -1.59 -6.55
C LYS A 218 -17.02 -2.90 -7.33
N GLN A 219 -15.84 -3.29 -7.79
CA GLN A 219 -15.62 -4.53 -8.56
C GLN A 219 -15.45 -5.77 -7.67
N PHE A 220 -15.42 -5.60 -6.34
CA PHE A 220 -15.22 -6.69 -5.39
C PHE A 220 -16.54 -7.20 -4.83
N ASN A 221 -16.59 -8.49 -4.50
CA ASN A 221 -17.69 -9.10 -3.76
C ASN A 221 -17.54 -8.77 -2.26
N SER A 222 -17.88 -7.54 -1.87
CA SER A 222 -17.74 -7.05 -0.50
C SER A 222 -18.94 -6.19 -0.09
N PRO A 223 -19.35 -6.19 1.19
CA PRO A 223 -20.36 -5.25 1.68
C PRO A 223 -19.99 -3.80 1.37
N VAL A 224 -18.72 -3.42 1.53
CA VAL A 224 -18.25 -2.06 1.24
C VAL A 224 -18.46 -1.68 -0.23
N ALA A 225 -18.35 -2.65 -1.15
CA ALA A 225 -18.60 -2.45 -2.58
C ALA A 225 -20.08 -2.14 -2.88
N GLN A 226 -21.00 -2.40 -1.96
CA GLN A 226 -22.43 -2.09 -2.14
C GLN A 226 -22.78 -0.65 -1.77
N LEU A 227 -21.88 0.10 -1.10
CA LEU A 227 -22.11 1.51 -0.75
C LEU A 227 -22.31 2.38 -1.99
N GLU A 228 -23.16 3.40 -1.90
CA GLU A 228 -23.28 4.38 -3.00
C GLU A 228 -21.92 5.02 -3.33
N GLN A 229 -21.63 5.16 -4.63
CA GLN A 229 -20.34 5.68 -5.11
C GLN A 229 -19.98 7.02 -4.48
N ASN A 230 -20.95 7.93 -4.44
CA ASN A 230 -20.78 9.26 -3.84
C ASN A 230 -20.49 9.19 -2.34
N LYS A 231 -21.10 8.23 -1.63
CA LYS A 231 -20.88 8.03 -0.19
C LYS A 231 -19.48 7.47 0.06
N LEU A 232 -19.05 6.48 -0.72
CA LEU A 232 -17.71 5.91 -0.65
C LEU A 232 -16.63 6.96 -0.95
N ASN A 233 -16.82 7.76 -2.00
CA ASN A 233 -15.95 8.89 -2.35
C ASN A 233 -15.82 9.91 -1.21
N LYS A 234 -16.96 10.34 -0.64
CA LYS A 234 -16.99 11.28 0.48
C LYS A 234 -16.27 10.71 1.69
N TYR A 235 -16.52 9.45 2.02
CA TYR A 235 -15.86 8.78 3.14
C TYR A 235 -14.35 8.73 2.97
N LEU A 236 -13.87 8.22 1.83
CA LEU A 236 -12.44 8.11 1.54
C LEU A 236 -11.76 9.48 1.56
N ASN A 237 -12.42 10.53 1.07
CA ASN A 237 -11.91 11.89 1.16
C ASN A 237 -11.88 12.44 2.59
N CYS A 238 -12.88 12.16 3.43
CA CYS A 238 -12.83 12.48 4.85
C CYS A 238 -11.61 11.83 5.51
N ILE A 239 -11.44 10.53 5.30
CA ILE A 239 -10.30 9.78 5.83
C ILE A 239 -8.96 10.33 5.32
N ARG A 240 -8.84 10.65 4.03
CA ARG A 240 -7.64 11.26 3.46
C ARG A 240 -7.32 12.60 4.13
N LYS A 241 -8.31 13.49 4.21
CA LYS A 241 -8.19 14.85 4.76
C LYS A 241 -8.04 14.89 6.29
N SER A 242 -8.43 13.83 7.00
CA SER A 242 -8.25 13.74 8.45
C SER A 242 -6.77 13.57 8.85
N ARG A 243 -5.87 13.31 7.89
CA ARG A 243 -4.43 13.18 8.13
C ARG A 243 -3.72 14.50 7.84
N SER A 244 -2.72 14.83 8.65
CA SER A 244 -1.87 16.01 8.43
C SER A 244 -1.15 16.00 7.08
N SER A 245 -0.86 14.82 6.53
CA SER A 245 -0.24 14.67 5.22
C SER A 245 -1.23 14.80 4.06
N GLU A 246 -2.54 14.80 4.31
CA GLU A 246 -3.61 14.66 3.31
C GLU A 246 -3.44 13.47 2.35
N LYS A 247 -2.72 12.44 2.83
CA LYS A 247 -2.31 11.27 2.08
C LYS A 247 -2.61 10.02 2.89
N ILE A 248 -3.17 9.00 2.23
CA ILE A 248 -3.43 7.71 2.86
C ILE A 248 -2.84 6.58 2.01
N ASN A 249 -2.12 5.66 2.67
CA ASN A 249 -1.65 4.45 2.01
C ASN A 249 -2.83 3.50 1.76
N LEU A 250 -2.90 2.96 0.54
CA LEU A 250 -3.94 2.06 0.07
C LEU A 250 -4.16 0.86 0.99
N SER A 251 -3.08 0.24 1.46
CA SER A 251 -3.13 -0.92 2.36
C SER A 251 -3.90 -0.62 3.64
N LYS A 252 -3.78 0.59 4.21
CA LYS A 252 -4.49 0.99 5.43
C LYS A 252 -6.01 1.00 5.23
N ILE A 253 -6.47 1.47 4.06
CA ILE A 253 -7.90 1.46 3.73
C ILE A 253 -8.39 0.03 3.55
N LEU A 254 -7.61 -0.79 2.86
CA LEU A 254 -7.99 -2.17 2.58
C LEU A 254 -8.01 -3.04 3.83
N ILE A 255 -7.07 -2.83 4.76
CA ILE A 255 -7.12 -3.47 6.08
C ILE A 255 -8.44 -3.12 6.77
N PHE A 256 -8.80 -1.83 6.80
CA PHE A 256 -10.06 -1.39 7.38
C PHE A 256 -11.28 -2.00 6.66
N PHE A 257 -11.30 -1.99 5.33
CA PHE A 257 -12.42 -2.58 4.57
C PHE A 257 -12.56 -4.08 4.81
N THR A 258 -11.45 -4.82 4.84
CA THR A 258 -11.42 -6.26 5.18
C THR A 258 -11.92 -6.49 6.61
N ASP A 259 -11.47 -5.66 7.56
CA ASP A 259 -11.89 -5.71 8.97
C ASP A 259 -13.41 -5.53 9.16
N VAL A 260 -14.05 -4.74 8.28
CA VAL A 260 -15.48 -4.46 8.37
C VAL A 260 -16.36 -5.41 7.55
N GLU A 261 -15.80 -6.34 6.76
CA GLU A 261 -16.59 -7.31 5.98
C GLU A 261 -17.43 -8.24 6.85
N LYS A 262 -17.04 -8.41 8.12
CA LYS A 262 -17.79 -9.20 9.11
C LYS A 262 -19.09 -8.55 9.59
N TYR A 263 -19.35 -7.28 9.27
CA TYR A 263 -20.57 -6.56 9.68
C TYR A 263 -21.63 -6.58 8.58
N LYS A 264 -22.90 -6.40 8.96
CA LYS A 264 -24.00 -6.30 7.99
C LYS A 264 -23.86 -5.01 7.19
N MET A 265 -24.27 -5.05 5.92
CA MET A 265 -24.23 -3.90 5.03
C MET A 265 -25.01 -2.69 5.59
N SER A 266 -26.16 -2.92 6.24
CA SER A 266 -26.94 -1.87 6.91
C SER A 266 -26.15 -1.12 7.97
N ASP A 267 -25.32 -1.84 8.74
CA ASP A 267 -24.55 -1.28 9.85
C ASP A 267 -23.36 -0.50 9.31
N ILE A 268 -22.71 -1.03 8.26
CA ILE A 268 -21.63 -0.36 7.53
C ILE A 268 -22.13 0.95 6.92
N ASP A 269 -23.26 0.93 6.22
CA ASP A 269 -23.84 2.12 5.60
C ASP A 269 -24.19 3.20 6.65
N LYS A 270 -24.78 2.79 7.77
CA LYS A 270 -25.13 3.69 8.88
C LYS A 270 -23.88 4.27 9.53
N ALA A 271 -22.87 3.45 9.84
CA ALA A 271 -21.64 3.91 10.47
C ALA A 271 -20.87 4.90 9.59
N ILE A 272 -20.77 4.62 8.29
CA ILE A 272 -20.11 5.51 7.34
C ILE A 272 -20.90 6.82 7.20
N SER A 273 -22.23 6.76 7.15
CA SER A 273 -23.07 7.97 7.11
C SER A 273 -22.87 8.86 8.34
N ILE A 274 -22.84 8.28 9.54
CA ILE A 274 -22.57 9.00 10.80
C ILE A 274 -21.17 9.61 10.77
N HIS A 275 -20.16 8.84 10.33
CA HIS A 275 -18.78 9.33 10.24
C HIS A 275 -18.66 10.53 9.30
N ILE A 276 -19.23 10.45 8.10
CA ILE A 276 -19.20 11.55 7.13
C ILE A 276 -19.89 12.79 7.71
N ALA A 277 -21.05 12.63 8.34
CA ALA A 277 -21.86 13.74 8.82
C ALA A 277 -21.26 14.46 10.04
N HIS A 278 -20.68 13.71 10.99
CA HIS A 278 -20.31 14.27 12.30
C HIS A 278 -18.82 14.15 12.64
N HIS A 279 -18.07 13.30 11.95
CA HIS A 279 -16.72 12.91 12.35
C HIS A 279 -15.72 12.88 11.18
N CYS A 280 -15.94 13.68 10.13
CA CYS A 280 -15.08 13.71 8.93
C CYS A 280 -13.59 14.03 9.22
N PHE A 281 -13.29 14.63 10.38
CA PHE A 281 -11.93 14.92 10.86
C PHE A 281 -11.27 13.74 11.62
N LYS A 282 -11.97 12.62 11.78
CA LYS A 282 -11.45 11.41 12.43
C LYS A 282 -11.04 10.37 11.37
N ASN A 283 -10.14 9.48 11.76
CA ASN A 283 -9.64 8.39 10.92
C ASN A 283 -10.58 7.16 10.94
N GLU A 284 -10.24 6.15 10.14
CA GLU A 284 -11.02 4.93 9.93
C GLU A 284 -11.24 4.09 11.20
N ALA A 285 -10.32 4.18 12.17
CA ALA A 285 -10.47 3.51 13.45
C ALA A 285 -11.69 4.02 14.24
N TYR A 286 -12.03 5.31 14.08
CA TYR A 286 -13.24 5.87 14.69
C TYR A 286 -14.51 5.30 14.06
N THR A 287 -14.52 5.10 12.74
CA THR A 287 -15.64 4.43 12.04
C THR A 287 -15.86 3.02 12.57
N LYS A 288 -14.77 2.28 12.86
CA LYS A 288 -14.84 0.96 13.48
C LYS A 288 -15.51 0.99 14.87
N GLY A 289 -15.20 2.00 15.69
CA GLY A 289 -15.88 2.19 16.98
C GLY A 289 -17.38 2.47 16.83
N ILE A 290 -17.78 3.26 15.82
CA ILE A 290 -19.21 3.48 15.51
C ILE A 290 -19.88 2.16 15.14
N LEU A 291 -19.24 1.36 14.29
CA LEU A 291 -19.73 0.03 13.88
C LEU A 291 -19.92 -0.91 15.07
N GLU A 292 -18.94 -0.98 15.97
CA GLU A 292 -19.01 -1.81 17.18
C GLU A 292 -20.18 -1.40 18.07
N ASN A 293 -20.41 -0.09 18.24
CA ASN A 293 -21.54 0.42 19.03
C ASN A 293 -22.90 0.14 18.38
N ILE A 294 -23.03 0.29 17.05
CA ILE A 294 -24.27 -0.04 16.32
C ILE A 294 -24.61 -1.51 16.50
N ARG A 295 -23.60 -2.39 16.39
CA ARG A 295 -23.79 -3.83 16.55
C ARG A 295 -24.28 -4.18 17.94
N VAL A 296 -23.64 -3.65 18.99
CA VAL A 296 -24.06 -3.87 20.38
C VAL A 296 -25.51 -3.47 20.58
N ALA A 297 -25.92 -2.30 20.06
CA ALA A 297 -27.31 -1.85 20.13
C ALA A 297 -28.28 -2.80 19.42
N SER A 298 -27.91 -3.31 18.23
CA SER A 298 -28.74 -4.25 17.47
C SER A 298 -28.84 -5.63 18.11
N ASP A 299 -27.81 -6.05 18.84
CA ASP A 299 -27.80 -7.33 19.57
C ASP A 299 -28.65 -7.21 20.85
N THR A 300 -28.67 -6.04 21.50
CA THR A 300 -29.56 -5.76 22.64
C THR A 300 -31.04 -5.65 22.26
N ASP A 301 -31.37 -5.21 21.04
CA ASP A 301 -32.77 -5.13 20.56
C ASP A 301 -33.34 -6.51 20.16
N ASN A 302 -32.49 -7.49 19.82
CA ASN A 302 -32.92 -8.85 19.44
C ASN A 302 -33.03 -9.82 20.63
N HIS A 303 -32.55 -9.45 21.81
CA HIS A 303 -32.96 -10.09 23.04
C HIS A 303 -34.12 -9.28 23.62
N SER A 304 -35.34 -9.81 23.45
CA SER A 304 -36.44 -9.44 24.33
C SER A 304 -35.92 -9.44 25.75
N ILE A 305 -35.77 -8.23 26.30
CA ILE A 305 -35.27 -7.98 27.63
C ILE A 305 -36.26 -8.69 28.57
N ASN A 306 -35.89 -9.88 29.06
CA ASN A 306 -36.29 -10.24 30.40
C ASN A 306 -35.63 -9.17 31.26
N VAL A 307 -36.41 -8.18 31.67
CA VAL A 307 -35.99 -7.14 32.60
C VAL A 307 -35.67 -7.87 33.89
N THR A 308 -34.45 -8.38 34.02
CA THR A 308 -33.88 -8.62 35.33
C THR A 308 -33.67 -7.23 35.90
N GLU A 309 -34.61 -6.82 36.75
CA GLU A 309 -34.50 -5.67 37.64
C GLU A 309 -33.03 -5.56 38.09
N HIS A 310 -32.37 -4.45 37.77
CA HIS A 310 -31.07 -4.16 38.33
C HIS A 310 -31.22 -4.11 39.85
N LYS A 311 -30.81 -5.18 40.53
CA LYS A 311 -30.67 -5.18 41.99
C LYS A 311 -29.62 -4.14 42.34
N ILE A 312 -30.08 -2.97 42.77
CA ILE A 312 -29.26 -1.94 43.37
C ILE A 312 -28.46 -2.60 44.51
N PRO A 313 -27.13 -2.54 44.49
CA PRO A 313 -26.27 -3.05 45.56
C PRO A 313 -26.73 -2.54 46.93
N GLU A 314 -26.78 -3.42 47.95
CA GLU A 314 -27.32 -3.10 49.29
C GLU A 314 -26.67 -1.87 49.94
N ASN A 315 -25.39 -1.64 49.67
CA ASN A 315 -24.63 -0.48 50.13
C ASN A 315 -25.12 0.84 49.52
N ILE A 316 -25.62 0.83 48.29
CA ILE A 316 -26.23 2.00 47.64
C ILE A 316 -27.62 2.24 48.20
N ARG A 317 -28.43 1.18 48.37
CA ARG A 317 -29.76 1.27 48.98
C ARG A 317 -29.71 1.81 50.42
N ALA A 318 -28.77 1.33 51.23
CA ALA A 318 -28.58 1.81 52.60
C ALA A 318 -28.11 3.28 52.66
N ARG A 319 -27.33 3.72 51.67
CA ARG A 319 -26.90 5.12 51.56
C ARG A 319 -28.07 6.02 51.17
N GLU A 320 -28.90 5.60 50.23
CA GLU A 320 -30.08 6.33 49.78
C GLU A 320 -31.14 6.45 50.88
N GLU A 321 -31.42 5.38 51.63
CA GLU A 321 -32.33 5.43 52.79
C GLU A 321 -31.85 6.43 53.85
N ARG A 322 -30.54 6.48 54.12
CA ARG A 322 -29.95 7.48 55.04
C ARG A 322 -30.09 8.90 54.52
N LEU A 323 -29.98 9.13 53.22
CA LEU A 323 -30.14 10.45 52.61
C LEU A 323 -31.61 10.87 52.58
N ARG A 324 -32.52 9.92 52.38
CA ARG A 324 -33.98 10.12 52.41
C ARG A 324 -34.48 10.43 53.81
N ALA A 325 -34.02 9.71 54.84
CA ALA A 325 -34.33 9.98 56.24
C ALA A 325 -33.85 11.37 56.70
N LYS A 326 -32.85 11.93 56.01
CA LYS A 326 -32.32 13.27 56.23
C LYS A 326 -32.96 14.35 55.34
N GLY A 327 -33.94 13.99 54.51
CA GLY A 327 -34.70 14.92 53.67
C GLY A 327 -33.97 15.42 52.41
N PHE A 328 -32.86 14.80 52.01
CA PHE A 328 -32.03 15.27 50.89
C PHE A 328 -32.48 14.77 49.50
N LEU A 329 -33.43 13.83 49.42
CA LEU A 329 -33.93 13.28 48.14
C LEU A 329 -35.46 13.34 48.14
N SER A 330 -36.04 14.25 47.36
CA SER A 330 -37.50 14.40 47.23
C SER A 330 -38.07 13.80 45.93
N ASN A 331 -37.31 13.64 44.84
CA ASN A 331 -37.79 13.02 43.60
C ASN A 331 -36.70 12.27 42.81
N LEU A 332 -37.10 11.19 42.12
CA LEU A 332 -36.23 10.15 41.56
C LEU A 332 -35.66 10.45 40.16
N GLN A 333 -35.87 11.65 39.60
CA GLN A 333 -35.52 11.97 38.21
C GLN A 333 -34.23 12.78 38.01
N ASP A 334 -33.62 13.30 39.07
CA ASP A 334 -32.49 14.25 38.95
C ASP A 334 -31.13 13.65 39.33
N VAL A 335 -30.87 12.39 38.98
CA VAL A 335 -29.51 11.83 39.04
C VAL A 335 -29.04 11.52 37.63
N VAL A 336 -28.54 12.55 36.95
CA VAL A 336 -27.69 12.37 35.77
C VAL A 336 -26.35 11.83 36.29
N VAL A 337 -26.07 10.56 35.97
CA VAL A 337 -24.74 9.99 36.14
C VAL A 337 -23.96 10.34 34.87
N ASP A 338 -23.00 11.26 35.00
CA ASP A 338 -22.00 11.49 33.95
C ASP A 338 -21.16 10.22 33.78
N TYR A 339 -21.11 9.70 32.56
CA TYR A 339 -20.24 8.60 32.13
C TYR A 339 -18.95 9.12 31.49
#